data_AF-A0AAT9LI18-F1
#
_entry.id   AF-A0AAT9LI18-F1
#
_cell.length_a   1.000
_cell.length_b   1.000
_cell.length_c   1.000
_cell.angle_alpha   90.00
_cell.angle_beta   90.00
_cell.angle_gamma   90.00
#
_symmetry.space_group_name_H-M   'P 1'
#
loop_
_entity.id
_entity.type
_entity.pdbx_description
1 polymer ?
#
loop_
_entity_poly.entity_id
_entity_poly.type
_entity_poly.pdbx_seq_one_letter_code
_entity_poly.pdbx_strand_id
1 'polypeptide(L)'
;MSELASWNGEHPQVKLLDPVLFTQLGGGEGQYEELLLAEYGRSGQVIERGEVPHGILHYIQFDEQPGRPAWTTHLIFAGATEPQVREYLVTIGLGSVEIHTVYGATEQIEEAPEEVDEL
;
A
#
# COMPACT_ATOMS: atom_id res chain seq x y z
N MET A 1 -5.50 20.36 10.60
CA MET A 1 -4.53 19.26 10.54
C MET A 1 -5.36 18.01 10.33
N SER A 2 -5.31 17.40 9.14
CA SER A 2 -6.06 16.16 8.89
C SER A 2 -5.45 15.07 9.76
N GLU A 3 -6.13 14.74 10.84
CA GLU A 3 -5.89 13.48 11.57
C GLU A 3 -6.17 12.38 10.55
N LEU A 4 -5.13 11.71 10.05
CA LEU A 4 -5.29 10.46 9.32
C LEU A 4 -6.03 9.54 10.27
N ALA A 5 -7.31 9.35 9.98
CA ALA A 5 -8.28 8.98 10.97
C ALA A 5 -8.04 7.54 11.39
N SER A 6 -7.45 7.35 12.56
CA SER A 6 -7.35 6.07 13.24
C SER A 6 -8.70 5.77 13.88
N TRP A 7 -9.34 4.66 13.51
CA TRP A 7 -10.57 4.20 14.16
C TRP A 7 -10.23 3.16 15.23
N ASN A 8 -10.77 3.32 16.44
CA ASN A 8 -10.57 2.41 17.59
C ASN A 8 -9.11 2.13 17.99
N GLY A 9 -8.17 3.04 17.69
CA GLY A 9 -6.75 2.84 17.97
C GLY A 9 -6.04 1.90 17.00
N GLU A 10 -6.70 1.49 15.91
CA GLU A 10 -6.04 0.77 14.82
C GLU A 10 -5.21 1.75 13.96
N HIS A 11 -3.94 1.42 13.79
CA HIS A 11 -3.06 2.14 12.88
C HIS A 11 -3.19 1.57 11.45
N PRO A 12 -3.07 2.42 10.42
CA PRO A 12 -3.04 1.92 9.06
C PRO A 12 -1.79 1.06 8.83
N GLN A 13 -1.92 0.05 7.99
CA GLN A 13 -0.75 -0.68 7.49
C GLN A 13 0.01 0.20 6.50
N VAL A 14 1.33 0.29 6.65
CA VAL A 14 2.17 1.04 5.70
C VAL A 14 2.86 0.09 4.74
N LYS A 15 2.69 0.34 3.45
CA LYS A 15 3.30 -0.41 2.36
C LYS A 15 4.20 0.51 1.54
N LEU A 16 5.37 0.02 1.18
CA LEU A 16 6.29 0.69 0.26
C LEU A 16 6.44 -0.17 -1.00
N LEU A 17 6.03 0.34 -2.15
CA LEU A 17 6.22 -0.37 -3.41
C LEU A 17 7.68 -0.29 -3.85
N ASP A 18 8.22 -1.43 -4.23
CA ASP A 18 9.52 -1.52 -4.89
C ASP A 18 9.52 -0.67 -6.18
N PRO A 19 10.64 0.02 -6.53
CA PRO A 19 10.70 0.86 -7.73
C PRO A 19 10.38 0.13 -9.04
N VAL A 20 10.71 -1.16 -9.15
CA VAL A 20 10.39 -1.97 -10.34
C VAL A 20 8.88 -2.20 -10.42
N LEU A 21 8.25 -2.60 -9.30
CA LEU A 21 6.81 -2.77 -9.22
C LEU A 21 6.08 -1.45 -9.52
N PHE A 22 6.53 -0.35 -8.94
CA PHE A 22 5.97 0.98 -9.21
C PHE A 22 6.08 1.35 -10.69
N THR A 23 7.22 1.06 -11.33
CA THR A 23 7.41 1.34 -12.77
C THR A 23 6.51 0.47 -13.64
N GLN A 24 6.36 -0.81 -13.29
CA GLN A 24 5.46 -1.75 -13.99
C GLN A 24 3.99 -1.31 -13.89
N LEU A 25 3.58 -0.85 -12.71
CA LEU A 25 2.20 -0.40 -12.47
C LEU A 25 1.92 1.00 -13.03
N GLY A 26 2.92 1.89 -13.01
CA GLY A 26 2.82 3.28 -13.51
C GLY A 26 2.69 3.41 -15.03
N GLY A 27 2.89 2.33 -15.79
CA GLY A 27 2.63 2.27 -17.23
C GLY A 27 1.14 2.10 -17.60
N GLY A 28 0.27 1.78 -16.64
CA GLY A 28 -1.18 1.61 -16.85
C GLY A 28 -1.98 2.79 -16.30
N GLU A 29 -2.44 3.69 -17.17
CA GLU A 29 -3.35 4.77 -16.81
C GLU A 29 -4.63 4.22 -16.13
N GLY A 30 -4.82 4.49 -14.84
CA GLY A 30 -6.05 4.20 -14.07
C GLY A 30 -6.19 2.79 -13.48
N GLN A 31 -5.68 1.75 -14.14
CA GLN A 31 -5.79 0.36 -13.65
C GLN A 31 -5.02 0.12 -12.34
N TYR A 32 -4.03 0.96 -12.06
CA TYR A 32 -3.19 0.83 -10.89
C TYR A 32 -3.95 1.00 -9.56
N GLU A 33 -4.82 2.01 -9.46
CA GLU A 33 -5.59 2.24 -8.23
C GLU A 33 -6.63 1.12 -8.01
N GLU A 34 -7.24 0.63 -9.09
CA GLU A 34 -8.15 -0.52 -9.06
C GLU A 34 -7.44 -1.80 -8.59
N LEU A 35 -6.22 -2.06 -9.06
CA LEU A 35 -5.41 -3.20 -8.62
C LEU A 35 -5.02 -3.09 -7.13
N LEU A 36 -4.59 -1.91 -6.68
CA LEU A 36 -4.29 -1.70 -5.26
C LEU A 36 -5.53 -1.89 -4.38
N LEU A 37 -6.69 -1.40 -4.82
CA LEU A 37 -7.95 -1.57 -4.11
C LEU A 37 -8.43 -3.03 -4.12
N ALA A 38 -8.22 -3.75 -5.22
CA ALA A 38 -8.55 -5.18 -5.30
C ALA A 38 -7.66 -6.04 -4.39
N GLU A 39 -6.37 -5.72 -4.30
CA GLU A 39 -5.39 -6.48 -3.52
C GLU A 39 -5.48 -6.19 -2.02
N TYR A 40 -5.61 -4.92 -1.62
CA TYR A 40 -5.53 -4.50 -0.22
C TYR A 40 -6.84 -3.98 0.36
N GLY A 41 -7.77 -3.62 -0.51
CA GLY A 41 -9.07 -3.10 -0.10
C GLY A 41 -10.04 -4.18 0.35
N ARG A 42 -11.16 -3.72 0.89
CA ARG A 42 -12.31 -4.51 1.31
C ARG A 42 -13.58 -3.82 0.82
N SER A 43 -14.69 -4.56 0.80
CA SER A 43 -15.99 -4.01 0.40
C SER A 43 -16.34 -2.74 1.16
N GLY A 44 -16.70 -1.68 0.41
CA GLY A 44 -17.06 -0.38 0.96
C GLY A 44 -15.88 0.54 1.26
N GLN A 45 -14.66 0.16 0.87
CA GLN A 45 -13.51 1.05 0.88
C GLN A 45 -13.32 1.74 -0.47
N VAL A 46 -12.77 2.94 -0.41
CA VAL A 46 -12.32 3.72 -1.56
C VAL A 46 -10.81 3.88 -1.49
N ILE A 47 -10.19 4.14 -2.64
CA ILE A 47 -8.80 4.52 -2.75
C ILE A 47 -8.73 5.96 -3.24
N GLU A 48 -7.91 6.77 -2.59
CA GLU A 48 -7.59 8.11 -3.05
C GLU A 48 -6.08 8.25 -3.17
N ARG A 49 -5.66 9.13 -4.10
CA ARG A 49 -4.27 9.41 -4.39
C ARG A 49 -3.92 10.83 -3.99
N GLY A 50 -2.73 11.00 -3.41
CA GLY A 50 -2.12 12.31 -3.23
C GLY A 50 -0.61 12.31 -3.42
N GLU A 51 -0.07 13.51 -3.60
CA GLU A 51 1.36 13.74 -3.71
C GLU A 51 1.98 13.92 -2.32
N VAL A 52 3.15 13.33 -2.12
CA VAL A 52 3.99 13.52 -0.93
C VAL A 52 5.38 14.00 -1.36
N PRO A 53 6.18 14.62 -0.47
CA PRO A 53 7.43 15.29 -0.87
C PRO A 53 8.40 14.45 -1.71
N HIS A 54 8.36 13.12 -1.57
CA HIS A 54 9.26 12.19 -2.25
C HIS A 54 8.53 11.14 -3.09
N GLY A 55 7.26 11.35 -3.46
CA GLY A 55 6.54 10.37 -4.28
C GLY A 55 5.04 10.51 -4.24
N ILE A 56 4.35 9.38 -4.39
CA ILE A 56 2.89 9.30 -4.39
C ILE A 56 2.46 8.46 -3.19
N LEU A 57 1.38 8.87 -2.56
CA LEU A 57 0.70 8.13 -1.50
C LEU A 57 -0.72 7.79 -1.94
N HIS A 58 -1.09 6.53 -1.80
CA HIS A 58 -2.48 6.08 -1.92
C HIS A 58 -2.99 5.73 -0.54
N TYR A 59 -4.16 6.23 -0.19
CA TYR A 59 -4.85 5.88 1.05
C TYR A 59 -6.10 5.06 0.72
N ILE A 60 -6.18 3.86 1.28
CA ILE A 60 -7.38 3.02 1.22
C ILE A 60 -8.15 3.23 2.52
N GLN A 61 -9.36 3.76 2.40
CA GLN A 61 -10.15 4.18 3.54
C GLN A 61 -11.63 3.80 3.41
N PHE A 62 -12.30 3.67 4.55
CA PHE A 62 -13.76 3.78 4.57
C PHE A 62 -14.13 5.25 4.54
N ASP A 63 -15.12 5.60 3.71
CA ASP A 63 -15.72 6.92 3.73
C ASP A 63 -16.40 7.22 5.06
N GLU A 64 -16.52 8.51 5.36
CA GLU A 64 -17.32 8.99 6.48
C GLU A 64 -18.78 8.56 6.32
N GLN A 65 -19.36 8.02 7.40
CA GLN A 65 -20.77 7.65 7.49
C GLN A 65 -21.40 8.31 8.73
N PRO A 66 -22.73 8.43 8.80
CA PRO A 66 -23.39 8.96 10.00
C PRO A 66 -22.98 8.18 11.26
N GLY A 67 -22.27 8.84 12.18
CA GLY A 67 -21.78 8.23 13.42
C GLY A 67 -20.47 7.45 13.29
N ARG A 68 -19.81 7.47 12.13
CA ARG A 68 -18.51 6.84 11.89
C ARG A 68 -17.62 7.77 11.04
N PRO A 69 -16.52 8.33 11.59
CA PRO A 69 -15.57 9.11 10.81
C PRO A 69 -14.95 8.26 9.72
N ALA A 70 -14.39 8.91 8.69
CA ALA A 70 -13.53 8.23 7.73
C ALA A 70 -12.43 7.45 8.48
N TRP A 71 -11.96 6.36 7.90
CA TRP A 71 -10.93 5.52 8.54
C TRP A 71 -9.97 4.95 7.52
N THR A 72 -8.70 5.35 7.61
CA THR A 72 -7.65 4.86 6.74
C THR A 72 -7.11 3.52 7.25
N THR A 73 -7.10 2.54 6.35
CA THR A 73 -6.62 1.18 6.66
C THR A 73 -5.24 0.89 6.08
N HIS A 74 -4.91 1.53 4.96
CA HIS A 74 -3.62 1.34 4.29
C HIS A 74 -3.07 2.67 3.80
N LEU A 75 -1.76 2.81 3.93
CA LEU A 75 -0.94 3.86 3.33
C LEU A 75 0.06 3.20 2.39
N ILE A 76 -0.07 3.44 1.09
CA ILE A 76 0.74 2.77 0.05
C ILE A 76 1.60 3.83 -0.63
N PHE A 77 2.90 3.80 -0.32
CA PHE A 77 3.89 4.71 -0.86
C PHE A 77 4.53 4.15 -2.12
N ALA A 78 4.71 5.01 -3.11
CA ALA A 78 5.38 4.68 -4.35
C ALA A 78 6.30 5.81 -4.81
N GLY A 79 7.42 5.47 -5.44
CA GLY A 79 8.42 6.44 -5.90
C GLY A 79 9.29 7.03 -4.79
N ALA A 80 9.17 6.55 -3.55
CA ALA A 80 9.95 6.99 -2.39
C ALA A 80 10.86 5.87 -1.86
N THR A 81 11.86 6.24 -1.08
CA THR A 81 12.69 5.30 -0.29
C THR A 81 12.12 5.12 1.12
N GLU A 82 12.47 4.02 1.79
CA GLU A 82 12.03 3.78 3.18
C GLU A 82 12.39 4.94 4.13
N PRO A 83 13.59 5.54 4.13
CA PRO A 83 13.90 6.69 4.97
C PRO A 83 12.99 7.91 4.70
N GLN A 84 12.64 8.17 3.45
CA GLN A 84 11.75 9.28 3.07
C GLN A 84 10.31 9.01 3.51
N VAL A 85 9.85 7.75 3.39
CA VAL A 85 8.54 7.34 3.93
C VAL A 85 8.55 7.49 5.45
N ARG A 86 9.61 7.05 6.14
CA ARG A 86 9.76 7.19 7.59
C ARG A 86 9.68 8.65 8.04
N GLU A 87 10.37 9.55 7.35
CA GLU A 87 10.30 10.99 7.62
C GLU A 87 8.86 11.50 7.51
N TYR A 88 8.17 11.16 6.42
CA TYR A 88 6.77 11.55 6.25
C TYR A 88 5.86 10.99 7.35
N LEU A 89 5.99 9.70 7.70
CA LEU A 89 5.22 9.07 8.77
C LEU A 89 5.41 9.77 10.12
N VAL A 90 6.64 10.22 10.43
CA VAL A 90 6.91 11.01 11.65
C VAL A 90 6.11 12.32 11.64
N THR A 91 6.01 13.01 10.50
CA THR A 91 5.26 14.28 10.40
C THR A 91 3.78 14.15 10.66
N ILE A 92 3.20 12.96 10.42
CA ILE A 92 1.77 12.66 10.60
C ILE A 92 1.49 11.84 11.87
N GLY A 93 2.48 11.66 12.75
CA GLY A 93 2.31 10.93 14.02
C GLY A 93 2.31 9.40 13.90
N LEU A 94 2.71 8.84 12.76
CA LEU A 94 2.79 7.40 12.50
C LEU A 94 4.24 6.89 12.45
N GLY A 95 5.19 7.65 13.00
CA GLY A 95 6.62 7.38 12.90
C GLY A 95 7.08 6.02 13.45
N SER A 96 6.29 5.38 14.31
CA SER A 96 6.56 4.05 14.88
C SER A 96 5.92 2.89 14.12
N VAL A 97 5.10 3.16 13.09
CA VAL A 97 4.41 2.11 12.34
C VAL A 97 5.41 1.38 11.43
N GLU A 98 5.32 0.06 11.38
CA GLU A 98 6.17 -0.76 10.52
C GLU A 98 5.91 -0.46 9.03
N ILE A 99 6.97 -0.39 8.23
CA ILE A 99 6.88 -0.23 6.77
C ILE A 99 7.12 -1.60 6.15
N HIS A 100 6.15 -2.10 5.39
CA HIS A 100 6.28 -3.36 4.66
C HIS A 100 6.61 -3.09 3.20
N THR A 101 7.80 -3.49 2.74
CA THR A 101 8.16 -3.40 1.33
C THR A 101 7.41 -4.46 0.51
N VAL A 102 6.78 -4.04 -0.57
CA VAL A 102 6.02 -4.86 -1.51
C VAL A 102 6.81 -4.98 -2.80
N TYR A 103 7.11 -6.22 -3.17
CA TYR A 103 7.80 -6.56 -4.41
C TYR A 103 6.78 -7.05 -5.43
N GLY A 104 7.05 -6.78 -6.71
CA GLY A 104 6.28 -7.41 -7.79
C GLY A 104 6.56 -8.91 -7.81
N ALA A 105 5.66 -9.69 -8.40
CA ALA A 105 5.94 -11.09 -8.70
C ALA A 105 7.15 -11.15 -9.64
N THR A 106 8.32 -11.49 -9.11
CA THR A 106 9.51 -11.73 -9.92
C THR A 106 9.45 -13.17 -10.45
N GLU A 107 8.80 -13.33 -11.61
CA GLU A 107 8.77 -14.54 -12.46
C GLU A 107 8.30 -15.88 -11.83
N GLN A 108 7.99 -16.84 -12.72
CA GLN A 108 7.24 -18.07 -12.49
C GLN A 108 7.91 -18.99 -11.46
N ILE A 109 7.09 -19.59 -10.59
CA ILE A 109 7.47 -20.78 -9.85
C ILE A 109 7.67 -21.90 -10.89
N GLU A 110 8.90 -22.14 -11.33
CA GLU A 110 9.24 -23.39 -12.01
C GLU A 110 9.07 -24.50 -10.97
N GLU A 111 8.00 -25.29 -11.08
CA GLU A 111 7.88 -26.55 -10.35
C GLU A 111 9.14 -27.37 -10.66
N ALA A 112 9.95 -27.63 -9.63
CA ALA A 112 11.08 -28.53 -9.76
C ALA A 112 10.55 -29.87 -10.32
N PRO A 113 11.18 -30.45 -11.35
CA PRO A 113 10.73 -31.73 -11.87
C PRO A 113 10.72 -32.74 -10.72
N GLU A 114 9.58 -33.39 -10.50
CA GLU A 114 9.50 -34.56 -9.62
C GLU A 114 10.58 -35.55 -10.07
N GLU A 115 11.57 -35.79 -9.23
CA GLU A 115 12.47 -36.92 -9.42
C GLU A 115 11.60 -38.18 -9.37
N VAL A 116 11.28 -38.71 -10.55
CA VAL A 116 10.76 -40.07 -10.68
C VAL A 116 11.91 -41.00 -10.32
N ASP A 117 11.87 -41.48 -9.08
CA ASP A 117 12.74 -42.55 -8.60
C ASP A 117 12.35 -43.83 -9.39
N GLU A 118 13.09 -44.11 -10.46
CA GLU A 118 12.92 -45.34 -11.23
C GLU A 118 13.41 -46.52 -10.37
N LEU A 119 12.46 -47.34 -9.92
CA LEU A 119 12.65 -48.60 -9.18
C LEU A 119 13.34 -49.69 -10.02
#